data_AF-A0A485ATI5-F1
#
_entry.id   AF-A0A485ATI5-F1
#
_cell.length_a   1.000
_cell.length_b   1.000
_cell.length_c   1.000
_cell.angle_alpha   90.00
_cell.angle_beta   90.00
_cell.angle_gamma   90.00
#
_symmetry.space_group_name_H-M   'P 1'
#
loop_
_entity.id
_entity.type
_entity.pdbx_description
1 polymer ?
#
loop_
_entity_poly.entity_id
_entity_poly.type
_entity_poly.pdbx_seq_one_letter_code
_entity_poly.pdbx_strand_id
1 'polypeptide(L)'
;MSDLGPLLLARLLNLNEVQSGVLNIIFRIADDRGLLLLDFKDLRAITQYIGDNAKAFQNQYGNISSASVGAIQRGLLTLEQQGAEHFFGEPMLDIEDWMRLDENGKGGD
;
A
#
# COMPACT_ATOMS: atom_id res chain seq x y z
N MET A 1 -12.39 6.38 3.00
CA MET A 1 -11.67 5.36 2.24
C MET A 1 -10.63 6.09 1.43
N SER A 2 -9.35 5.74 1.58
CA SER A 2 -8.29 6.20 0.67
C SER A 2 -8.74 5.94 -0.77
N ASP A 3 -8.70 6.96 -1.64
CA ASP A 3 -9.08 6.85 -3.05
C ASP A 3 -8.32 5.73 -3.79
N LEU A 4 -7.16 5.34 -3.25
CA LEU A 4 -6.45 4.12 -3.60
C LEU A 4 -6.78 2.98 -2.62
N GLY A 5 -7.71 2.11 -3.04
CA GLY A 5 -8.02 0.88 -2.31
C GLY A 5 -6.88 -0.15 -2.32
N PRO A 6 -6.88 -1.11 -1.39
CA PRO A 6 -5.79 -2.07 -1.23
C PRO A 6 -5.57 -2.97 -2.46
N LEU A 7 -6.59 -3.19 -3.29
CA LEU A 7 -6.47 -3.95 -4.54
C LEU A 7 -5.57 -3.26 -5.57
N LEU A 8 -5.77 -1.96 -5.77
CA LEU A 8 -4.99 -1.19 -6.73
C LEU A 8 -3.53 -1.08 -6.26
N LEU A 9 -3.32 -0.79 -4.97
CA LEU A 9 -1.99 -0.76 -4.39
C LEU A 9 -1.29 -2.12 -4.45
N ALA A 10 -2.00 -3.23 -4.21
CA ALA A 10 -1.41 -4.55 -4.35
C ALA A 10 -0.86 -4.79 -5.77
N ARG A 11 -1.57 -4.32 -6.80
CA ARG A 11 -1.12 -4.39 -8.20
C ARG A 11 0.10 -3.50 -8.44
N LEU A 12 0.06 -2.24 -8.00
CA LEU A 12 1.16 -1.28 -8.14
C LEU A 12 2.45 -1.76 -7.45
N LEU A 13 2.29 -2.35 -6.28
CA LEU A 13 3.40 -2.91 -5.49
C LEU A 13 3.84 -4.29 -5.97
N ASN A 14 3.20 -4.84 -7.02
CA ASN A 14 3.43 -6.18 -7.57
C ASN A 14 3.43 -7.27 -6.48
N LEU A 15 2.43 -7.23 -5.59
CA LEU A 15 2.31 -8.14 -4.46
C LEU A 15 1.72 -9.48 -4.88
N ASN A 16 2.25 -10.56 -4.33
CA ASN A 16 1.62 -11.88 -4.43
C ASN A 16 0.37 -11.98 -3.53
N GLU A 17 -0.39 -13.06 -3.66
CA GLU A 17 -1.63 -13.27 -2.89
C GLU A 17 -1.44 -13.13 -1.37
N VAL A 18 -0.36 -13.68 -0.81
CA VAL A 18 -0.08 -13.62 0.63
C VAL A 18 0.25 -12.19 1.07
N GLN A 19 1.03 -11.46 0.28
CA GLN A 19 1.38 -10.07 0.55
C GLN A 19 0.16 -9.14 0.42
N SER A 20 -0.68 -9.36 -0.60
CA SER A 20 -1.95 -8.67 -0.81
C SER A 20 -2.92 -8.92 0.35
N GLY A 21 -2.98 -10.14 0.89
CA GLY A 21 -3.74 -10.46 2.10
C GLY A 21 -3.28 -9.65 3.31
N VAL A 22 -1.97 -9.52 3.51
CA VAL A 22 -1.41 -8.69 4.59
C VAL A 22 -1.67 -7.19 4.36
N LEU A 23 -1.61 -6.71 3.12
CA LEU A 23 -1.98 -5.33 2.80
C LEU A 23 -3.45 -5.05 3.13
N ASN A 24 -4.37 -5.97 2.78
CA ASN A 24 -5.78 -5.85 3.15
C ASN A 24 -5.98 -5.79 4.67
N ILE A 25 -5.23 -6.60 5.43
CA ILE A 25 -5.26 -6.56 6.90
C ILE A 25 -4.82 -5.19 7.42
N ILE A 26 -3.75 -4.62 6.86
CA ILE A 26 -3.25 -3.28 7.24
C ILE A 26 -4.31 -2.21 7.02
N PHE A 27 -4.95 -2.20 5.84
CA PHE A 27 -6.05 -1.29 5.53
C PHE A 27 -7.23 -1.45 6.49
N ARG A 28 -7.59 -2.70 6.82
CA ARG A 28 -8.67 -2.97 7.76
C ARG A 28 -8.36 -2.49 9.18
N ILE A 29 -7.13 -2.69 9.65
CA ILE A 29 -6.70 -2.19 10.97
C ILE A 29 -6.72 -0.67 11.02
N ALA A 30 -6.33 0.01 9.93
CA ALA A 30 -6.41 1.46 9.84
C ALA A 30 -7.86 1.95 9.91
N ASP A 31 -8.76 1.35 9.14
CA ASP A 31 -10.20 1.66 9.12
C ASP A 31 -10.87 1.44 10.48
N ASP A 32 -10.64 0.28 11.11
CA ASP A 32 -11.17 -0.04 12.45
C ASP A 32 -10.67 0.93 13.53
N ARG A 33 -9.51 1.57 13.32
CA ARG A 33 -8.91 2.56 14.23
C ARG A 33 -9.22 4.00 13.85
N GLY A 34 -10.01 4.23 12.80
CA GLY A 34 -10.33 5.56 12.29
C GLY A 34 -9.11 6.34 11.79
N LEU A 35 -8.05 5.63 11.38
CA LEU A 35 -6.84 6.23 10.81
C LEU A 35 -7.07 6.49 9.32
N LEU A 36 -6.93 7.74 8.92
CA LEU A 36 -6.93 8.12 7.52
C LEU A 36 -5.54 7.82 6.94
N LEU A 37 -5.51 7.04 5.87
CA LEU A 37 -4.30 6.80 5.09
C LEU A 37 -4.30 7.82 3.95
N LEU A 38 -3.69 8.99 4.19
CA LEU A 38 -3.76 10.12 3.27
C LEU A 38 -2.65 10.07 2.22
N ASP A 39 -1.49 9.52 2.59
CA ASP A 39 -0.33 9.43 1.72
C ASP A 39 0.47 8.13 1.94
N PHE A 40 1.56 7.98 1.20
CA PHE A 40 2.49 6.86 1.37
C PHE A 40 3.18 6.85 2.72
N LYS A 41 3.41 8.00 3.36
CA LYS A 41 4.10 8.08 4.64
C LYS A 41 3.21 7.53 5.74
N ASP A 42 1.92 7.82 5.71
CA ASP A 42 0.90 7.24 6.58
C ASP A 42 0.83 5.73 6.40
N LEU A 43 0.72 5.26 5.15
CA LEU A 43 0.66 3.83 4.85
C LEU A 43 1.96 3.12 5.27
N ARG A 44 3.13 3.75 5.11
CA ARG A 44 4.42 3.22 5.55
C ARG A 44 4.51 3.16 7.07
N ALA A 45 4.07 4.20 7.76
CA ALA A 45 4.07 4.28 9.22
C ALA A 45 3.16 3.21 9.84
N ILE A 46 1.93 3.07 9.34
CA ILE A 46 0.99 2.06 9.86
C ILE A 46 1.45 0.64 9.54
N THR A 47 2.01 0.41 8.34
CA THR A 47 2.58 -0.89 7.96
C THR A 47 3.73 -1.28 8.88
N GLN A 48 4.61 -0.34 9.21
CA GLN A 48 5.71 -0.55 10.15
C GLN A 48 5.18 -0.86 11.56
N TYR A 49 4.28 -0.03 12.06
CA TYR A 49 3.67 -0.21 13.38
C TYR A 49 2.96 -1.57 13.52
N ILE A 50 2.20 -1.99 12.50
CA ILE A 50 1.53 -3.29 12.49
C ILE A 50 2.54 -4.43 12.43
N GLY A 51 3.61 -4.29 11.64
CA GLY A 51 4.69 -5.28 11.58
C GLY A 51 5.37 -5.50 12.93
N ASP A 52 5.73 -4.41 13.62
CA ASP A 52 6.38 -4.44 14.93
C ASP A 52 5.47 -5.03 16.02
N ASN A 53 4.15 -4.92 15.84
CA ASN A 53 3.15 -5.34 16.81
C ASN A 53 2.29 -6.52 16.29
N ALA A 54 2.76 -7.26 15.28
CA ALA A 54 1.96 -8.26 14.55
C ALA A 54 1.23 -9.28 15.45
N LYS A 55 1.89 -9.72 16.53
CA LYS A 55 1.31 -10.66 17.51
C LYS A 55 0.05 -10.11 18.20
N ALA A 56 -0.04 -8.80 18.41
CA ALA A 56 -1.21 -8.16 19.02
C ALA A 56 -2.43 -8.17 18.09
N PHE A 57 -2.21 -8.17 16.78
CA PHE A 57 -3.26 -8.16 15.75
C PHE A 57 -3.66 -9.56 15.27
N GLN A 58 -2.78 -10.55 15.45
CA GLN A 58 -2.91 -11.86 14.83
C GLN A 58 -4.24 -12.57 15.11
N ASN A 59 -4.74 -12.48 16.35
CA ASN A 59 -5.97 -13.19 16.74
C ASN A 59 -7.22 -12.60 16.09
N GLN A 60 -7.24 -11.30 15.81
CA GLN A 60 -8.40 -10.61 15.27
C GLN A 60 -8.38 -10.53 13.74
N TYR A 61 -7.19 -10.39 13.16
CA TYR A 61 -7.03 -10.11 11.73
C TYR A 61 -6.35 -11.24 10.94
N GLY A 62 -5.81 -12.25 11.62
CA GLY A 62 -5.06 -13.33 11.00
C GLY A 62 -3.55 -13.08 10.96
N ASN A 63 -2.82 -14.00 10.33
CA ASN A 63 -1.36 -13.99 10.35
C ASN A 63 -0.76 -12.83 9.55
N ILE A 64 0.14 -12.08 10.17
CA ILE A 64 0.87 -10.96 9.57
C ILE A 64 2.35 -11.33 9.57
N SER A 65 2.84 -11.84 8.43
CA SER A 65 4.23 -12.28 8.32
C SER A 65 5.19 -11.10 8.16
N SER A 66 6.34 -11.14 8.84
CA SER A 66 7.40 -10.12 8.70
C SER A 66 7.93 -10.02 7.27
N ALA A 67 7.97 -11.14 6.54
CA ALA A 67 8.36 -11.19 5.14
C ALA A 67 7.41 -10.38 4.25
N SER A 68 6.09 -10.52 4.46
CA SER A 68 5.07 -9.77 3.73
C SER A 68 5.13 -8.28 4.05
N VAL A 69 5.26 -7.92 5.33
CA VAL A 69 5.43 -6.53 5.76
C VAL A 69 6.65 -5.90 5.09
N GLY A 70 7.79 -6.60 5.08
CA GLY A 70 9.01 -6.12 4.43
C GLY A 70 8.87 -5.95 2.91
N ALA A 71 8.11 -6.83 2.24
CA ALA A 71 7.83 -6.69 0.81
C ALA A 71 6.98 -5.44 0.51
N ILE A 72 5.93 -5.20 1.30
CA ILE A 72 5.08 -4.01 1.18
C ILE A 72 5.91 -2.75 1.42
N GLN A 73 6.71 -2.69 2.49
CA GLN A 73 7.58 -1.56 2.81
C GLN A 73 8.53 -1.21 1.65
N ARG A 74 9.16 -2.21 1.04
CA ARG A 74 10.06 -1.98 -0.10
C ARG A 74 9.31 -1.48 -1.33
N GLY A 75 8.15 -2.04 -1.64
CA GLY A 75 7.32 -1.56 -2.75
C GLY A 75 6.89 -0.11 -2.56
N LEU A 76 6.48 0.27 -1.34
CA LEU A 76 6.10 1.64 -1.02
C LEU A 76 7.27 2.61 -1.21
N LEU A 77 8.48 2.21 -0.78
CA LEU A 77 9.69 3.02 -0.99
C LEU A 77 10.02 3.20 -2.48
N THR A 78 9.87 2.16 -3.29
CA THR A 78 10.08 2.24 -4.74
C THR A 78 9.10 3.20 -5.40
N LEU A 79 7.80 3.11 -5.05
CA LEU A 79 6.78 4.01 -5.59
C LEU A 79 7.01 5.46 -5.15
N GLU A 80 7.39 5.69 -3.89
CA GLU A 80 7.77 7.02 -3.38
C GLU A 80 8.93 7.60 -4.22
N GLN A 81 9.97 6.81 -4.49
CA GLN A 81 11.11 7.24 -5.33
C GLN A 81 10.74 7.54 -6.79
N GLN A 82 9.69 6.90 -7.32
CA GLN A 82 9.19 7.14 -8.68
C GLN A 82 8.28 8.36 -8.78
N GLY A 83 8.06 9.09 -7.67
CA GLY A 83 7.18 10.26 -7.64
C GLY A 83 5.70 9.90 -7.56
N ALA A 84 5.35 8.65 -7.23
CA ALA A 84 3.96 8.24 -7.15
C ALA A 84 3.21 8.89 -5.96
N GLU A 85 3.93 9.57 -5.07
CA GLU A 85 3.36 10.35 -3.96
C GLU A 85 2.42 11.46 -4.44
N HIS A 86 2.61 11.94 -5.68
CA HIS A 86 1.74 12.95 -6.28
C HIS A 86 0.31 12.46 -6.53
N PHE A 87 0.10 11.14 -6.62
CA PHE A 87 -1.20 10.55 -6.96
C PHE A 87 -2.03 10.14 -5.74
N PHE A 88 -1.50 10.23 -4.52
CA PHE A 88 -2.28 9.99 -3.32
C PHE A 88 -3.17 11.20 -3.01
N GLY A 89 -4.48 11.04 -3.18
CA GLY A 89 -5.47 12.13 -3.03
C GLY A 89 -5.92 12.75 -4.36
N GLU A 90 -5.36 12.30 -5.48
CA GLU A 90 -5.79 12.64 -6.83
C GLU A 90 -6.89 11.65 -7.32
N PRO A 91 -7.75 12.05 -8.26
CA PRO A 91 -8.86 11.21 -8.71
C PRO A 91 -8.36 9.94 -9.42
N MET A 92 -9.13 8.85 -9.28
CA MET A 92 -8.77 7.50 -9.78
C MET A 92 -8.37 7.46 -11.27
N LEU A 93 -8.96 8.32 -12.11
CA LEU A 93 -8.67 8.40 -13.55
C LEU A 93 -7.20 8.79 -13.82
N ASP A 94 -6.66 9.74 -13.07
CA ASP A 94 -5.28 10.23 -13.27
C ASP A 94 -4.25 9.15 -12.93
N ILE A 95 -4.61 8.28 -11.98
CA ILE A 95 -3.80 7.13 -11.57
C ILE A 95 -3.80 6.04 -12.65
N GLU A 96 -4.95 5.79 -13.27
CA GLU A 96 -5.04 4.83 -14.37
C GLU A 96 -4.19 5.26 -15.58
N ASP A 97 -4.13 6.56 -15.88
CA ASP A 97 -3.28 7.07 -16.94
C ASP A 97 -1.79 6.97 -16.59
N TRP A 98 -1.39 7.22 -15.34
CA TRP A 98 0.00 6.99 -14.90
C TRP A 98 0.40 5.51 -15.01
N MET A 99 -0.46 4.58 -14.58
CA MET A 99 -0.21 3.14 -14.72
C MET A 99 -0.01 2.72 -16.18
N ARG A 100 -0.82 3.29 -17.09
CA ARG A 100 -0.68 3.07 -18.53
C ARG A 100 0.66 3.58 -19.06
N LEU A 101 1.20 4.67 -18.52
CA LEU A 101 2.50 5.19 -18.93
C LEU A 101 3.66 4.30 -18.43
N ASP A 102 3.56 3.77 -17.21
CA ASP A 102 4.54 2.84 -16.64
C ASP A 102 4.60 1.51 -17.44
N GLU A 103 3.45 0.92 -17.76
CA GLU A 103 3.38 -0.32 -18.56
C GLU A 103 3.82 -0.13 -20.02
N ASN A 104 3.71 1.10 -20.56
CA ASN A 104 4.18 1.45 -21.90
C ASN A 104 5.67 1.86 -21.95
N GLY A 105 6.37 1.87 -20.81
CA GLY A 105 7.82 2.05 -20.75
C GLY A 105 8.35 3.38 -21.31
N LYS A 106 7.55 4.46 -21.27
CA LYS A 106 7.97 5.78 -21.75
C LYS A 106 7.69 6.87 -20.73
N GLY A 107 8.63 7.02 -19.80
CA GLY A 107 8.83 8.29 -19.10
C GLY A 107 9.70 9.21 -19.96
N GLY A 108 9.15 10.37 -20.34
CA GLY A 108 9.90 11.52 -20.85
C GLY A 108 9.84 11.75 -22.36
N ASP A 109 8.93 12.62 -22.81
CA ASP A 109 9.24 13.98 -23.30
C ASP A 109 8.01 14.88 -23.08
#